data_AF-A0A9W9Z6H6-F1
#
_entry.id   AF-A0A9W9Z6H6-F1
#
_cell.length_a   1.000
_cell.length_b   1.000
_cell.length_c   1.000
_cell.angle_alpha   90.00
_cell.angle_beta   90.00
_cell.angle_gamma   90.00
#
_symmetry.space_group_name_H-M   'P 1'
#
loop_
_entity.id
_entity.type
_entity.pdbx_description
1 polymer ?
#
loop_
_entity_poly.entity_id
_entity_poly.type
_entity_poly.pdbx_seq_one_letter_code
_entity_poly.pdbx_strand_id
1 'polypeptide(L)'
;MAFPLGFFGEQGGESIHHEFVQLASTYCKVKPDTTHLKQMLQEHYLIVHPKNRQAIPVKPTRNLKRNQESSETSTNVQIVLLKWRELKNAIADASYIDLLHLSSVHSPFSIKPGTQRVEECLRTVVTKVYGQGKGLRGTSRVIFLNKEKSVQVYHHELEHGNSVIKNRLEKCEEEKKDLKGEIQELEIRCGELLQELESAEYRMQDLENESEKAVQENKQLSEYLDFLEDVMICTNCSEKLKNHGRPIHEVSKRQGNRKIKEVKTNAAKALWFLESFGLTLDSVKVTDKDGKITDLDYGTDDRCSKASFHNLSQEGQDTVSSLLYIMDNFCVGDAAYHEVSMIVDDAPRSYLIKQCRSDLNKIFHISKTQENTQEPK
;
A
#
# COMPACT_ATOMS: atom_id res chain seq x y z
N MET A 1 -0.75 -34.76 -50.32
CA MET A 1 -1.39 -33.54 -50.87
C MET A 1 -0.54 -32.36 -50.49
N ALA A 2 -0.37 -31.43 -51.43
CA ALA A 2 0.58 -30.34 -51.40
C ALA A 2 0.16 -29.18 -50.49
N PHE A 3 1.17 -28.40 -50.05
CA PHE A 3 1.02 -27.08 -49.42
C PHE A 3 0.32 -26.07 -50.35
N PRO A 4 -0.19 -24.97 -49.78
CA PRO A 4 0.27 -23.68 -50.27
C PRO A 4 0.86 -22.81 -49.17
N LEU A 5 2.10 -22.41 -49.42
CA LEU A 5 2.78 -21.25 -48.84
C LEU A 5 2.27 -19.97 -49.48
N GLY A 6 2.10 -18.94 -48.66
CA GLY A 6 2.31 -17.53 -49.03
C GLY A 6 1.06 -16.73 -49.38
N PHE A 7 0.80 -15.64 -48.64
CA PHE A 7 1.08 -14.30 -49.17
C PHE A 7 1.11 -13.23 -48.06
N PHE A 8 2.05 -12.30 -48.25
CA PHE A 8 2.63 -11.30 -47.36
C PHE A 8 1.72 -10.17 -46.81
N GLY A 9 2.23 -9.53 -45.75
CA GLY A 9 1.92 -8.16 -45.31
C GLY A 9 2.50 -7.84 -43.93
N GLU A 10 3.82 -7.99 -43.72
CA GLU A 10 4.72 -6.84 -43.43
C GLU A 10 4.04 -5.63 -42.78
N GLN A 11 4.14 -5.52 -41.44
CA GLN A 11 4.65 -4.34 -40.73
C GLN A 11 4.79 -4.63 -39.21
N GLY A 12 6.01 -4.49 -38.69
CA GLY A 12 6.24 -3.89 -37.36
C GLY A 12 6.49 -4.78 -36.13
N GLY A 13 6.60 -6.10 -36.24
CA GLY A 13 6.94 -6.94 -35.09
C GLY A 13 8.45 -6.98 -34.81
N GLU A 14 9.06 -5.86 -34.42
CA GLU A 14 10.42 -5.91 -33.88
C GLU A 14 10.38 -6.73 -32.58
N SER A 15 11.02 -7.90 -32.59
CA SER A 15 11.13 -8.74 -31.42
C SER A 15 11.76 -7.93 -30.29
N ILE A 16 11.15 -7.96 -29.11
CA ILE A 16 11.62 -7.36 -27.84
C ILE A 16 13.08 -7.77 -27.52
N HIS A 17 13.57 -8.85 -28.14
CA HIS A 17 14.98 -9.23 -28.11
C HIS A 17 15.91 -8.23 -28.82
N HIS A 18 15.48 -7.56 -29.89
CA HIS A 18 16.28 -6.57 -30.57
C HIS A 18 16.37 -5.26 -29.78
N GLU A 19 15.30 -4.86 -29.09
CA GLU A 19 15.31 -3.70 -28.17
C GLU A 19 16.22 -3.93 -26.96
N PHE A 20 16.24 -5.13 -26.37
CA PHE A 20 17.17 -5.45 -25.29
C PHE A 20 18.64 -5.46 -25.76
N VAL A 21 18.91 -5.95 -26.97
CA VAL A 21 20.26 -5.93 -27.55
C VAL A 21 20.67 -4.50 -27.95
N GLN A 22 19.72 -3.68 -28.45
CA GLN A 22 19.97 -2.28 -28.74
C GLN A 22 20.16 -1.45 -27.47
N LEU A 23 19.42 -1.70 -26.39
CA LEU A 23 19.61 -1.05 -25.08
C LEU A 23 21.01 -1.31 -24.51
N ALA A 24 21.52 -2.55 -24.61
CA ALA A 24 22.90 -2.87 -24.25
C ALA A 24 23.91 -2.16 -25.18
N SER A 25 23.61 -1.99 -26.46
CA SER A 25 24.48 -1.26 -27.40
C SER A 25 24.47 0.27 -27.21
N THR A 26 23.35 0.82 -26.72
CA THR A 26 23.07 2.26 -26.64
C THR A 26 23.45 2.82 -25.27
N TYR A 27 23.25 2.07 -24.18
CA TYR A 27 23.46 2.54 -22.81
C TYR A 27 24.65 1.91 -22.07
N CYS A 28 25.23 0.78 -22.54
CA CYS A 28 26.48 0.24 -21.99
C CYS A 28 27.74 0.77 -22.70
N LYS A 29 27.78 2.07 -22.97
CA LYS A 29 29.03 2.79 -23.27
C LYS A 29 29.41 3.74 -22.13
N VAL A 30 29.38 3.24 -20.90
CA VAL A 30 30.35 3.75 -19.91
C VAL A 30 31.68 3.14 -20.30
N LYS A 31 32.43 3.83 -21.18
CA LYS A 31 33.85 3.52 -21.34
C LYS A 31 34.45 3.57 -19.94
N PRO A 32 35.16 2.53 -19.47
CA PRO A 32 35.99 2.72 -18.30
C PRO A 32 36.93 3.87 -18.63
N ASP A 33 37.01 4.87 -17.75
CA ASP A 33 37.95 5.97 -17.84
C ASP A 33 39.37 5.40 -17.71
N THR A 34 39.83 4.82 -18.81
CA THR A 34 41.13 4.17 -18.99
C THR A 34 42.21 5.19 -19.26
N THR A 35 41.86 6.48 -19.31
CA THR A 35 42.78 7.60 -19.47
C THR A 35 43.68 7.70 -18.25
N HIS A 36 43.13 7.62 -17.04
CA HIS A 36 43.90 7.57 -15.80
C HIS A 36 44.79 6.32 -15.71
N LEU A 37 44.28 5.16 -16.16
CA LEU A 37 45.03 3.89 -16.12
C LEU A 37 46.17 3.85 -17.15
N LYS A 38 45.97 4.43 -18.34
CA LYS A 38 47.00 4.59 -19.37
C LYS A 38 48.05 5.62 -18.96
N GLN A 39 47.64 6.69 -18.28
CA GLN A 39 48.54 7.69 -17.72
C GLN A 39 49.39 7.09 -16.57
N MET A 40 48.79 6.30 -15.68
CA MET A 40 49.54 5.51 -14.68
C MET A 40 50.54 4.53 -15.31
N LEU A 41 50.16 3.85 -16.41
CA LEU A 41 51.04 2.93 -17.11
C LEU A 41 52.15 3.65 -17.89
N GLN A 42 51.93 4.88 -18.36
CA GLN A 42 52.95 5.73 -18.98
C GLN A 42 53.90 6.39 -17.96
N GLU A 43 53.39 6.83 -16.80
CA GLU A 43 54.18 7.49 -15.76
C GLU A 43 54.97 6.49 -14.90
N HIS A 44 54.50 5.25 -14.76
CA HIS A 44 55.12 4.21 -13.93
C HIS A 44 55.69 3.04 -14.73
N TYR A 45 56.41 3.33 -15.81
CA TYR A 45 57.40 2.40 -16.35
C TYR A 45 58.52 2.19 -15.32
N LEU A 46 58.37 1.20 -14.45
CA LEU A 46 59.50 0.53 -13.83
C LEU A 46 60.27 -0.19 -14.94
N ILE A 47 61.19 0.53 -15.56
CA ILE A 47 62.27 -0.04 -16.38
C ILE A 47 63.13 -0.87 -15.43
N VAL A 48 62.88 -2.18 -15.38
CA VAL A 48 63.86 -3.12 -14.83
C VAL A 48 64.55 -3.81 -16.00
N HIS A 49 65.66 -3.22 -16.42
CA HIS A 49 66.61 -3.81 -17.35
C HIS A 49 67.02 -5.20 -16.82
N PRO A 50 67.06 -6.26 -17.66
CA PRO A 50 67.21 -7.66 -17.21
C PRO A 50 68.54 -7.96 -16.48
N LYS A 51 69.48 -7.01 -16.45
CA LYS A 51 70.77 -7.13 -15.74
C LYS A 51 70.76 -6.64 -14.27
N ASN A 52 69.65 -6.10 -13.75
CA ASN A 52 69.54 -5.66 -12.35
C ASN A 52 68.74 -6.62 -11.44
N ARG A 53 68.61 -7.90 -11.82
CA ARG A 53 68.29 -8.97 -10.85
C ARG A 53 69.50 -9.22 -9.95
N GLN A 54 69.83 -8.29 -9.06
CA GLN A 54 70.63 -8.61 -7.88
C GLN A 54 69.69 -9.08 -6.77
N ALA A 55 70.13 -10.15 -6.11
CA ALA A 55 69.33 -11.02 -5.27
C ALA A 55 68.54 -10.26 -4.19
N ILE A 56 67.22 -10.47 -4.17
CA ILE A 56 66.44 -10.27 -2.95
C ILE A 56 66.88 -11.36 -1.97
N PRO A 57 67.33 -11.02 -0.75
CA PRO A 57 67.81 -12.00 0.20
C PRO A 57 66.63 -12.81 0.74
N VAL A 58 66.44 -14.03 0.22
CA VAL A 58 65.50 -14.99 0.79
C VAL A 58 66.16 -15.64 2.00
N LYS A 59 65.52 -15.45 3.17
CA LYS A 59 65.92 -16.00 4.47
C LYS A 59 66.28 -17.48 4.36
N PRO A 60 67.29 -17.98 5.12
CA PRO A 60 67.65 -19.39 5.10
C PRO A 60 66.46 -20.25 5.53
N THR A 61 65.94 -21.04 4.59
CA THR A 61 64.90 -22.05 4.78
C THR A 61 65.49 -23.25 5.52
N ARG A 62 65.73 -23.12 6.82
CA ARG A 62 65.96 -24.27 7.69
C ARG A 62 64.59 -24.82 8.08
N ASN A 63 64.25 -25.99 7.51
CA ASN A 63 63.17 -26.92 7.91
C ASN A 63 61.80 -26.84 7.20
N LEU A 64 61.76 -26.67 5.87
CA LEU A 64 60.51 -26.87 5.09
C LEU A 64 60.41 -28.24 4.39
N LYS A 65 61.39 -29.13 4.55
CA LYS A 65 61.39 -30.50 3.98
C LYS A 65 61.29 -31.61 5.03
N ARG A 66 60.46 -31.46 6.08
CA ARG A 66 60.18 -32.57 7.02
C ARG A 66 58.71 -32.85 7.33
N ASN A 67 57.78 -32.12 6.71
CA ASN A 67 56.34 -32.28 6.98
C ASN A 67 55.53 -32.85 5.79
N GLN A 68 56.19 -33.40 4.76
CA GLN A 68 55.49 -33.99 3.60
C GLN A 68 55.64 -35.52 3.48
N GLU A 69 56.21 -36.20 4.48
CA GLU A 69 56.30 -37.68 4.52
C GLU A 69 55.54 -38.31 5.70
N SER A 70 54.49 -37.68 6.20
CA SER A 70 53.61 -38.29 7.23
C SER A 70 52.14 -37.94 7.01
N SER A 71 51.67 -38.09 5.77
CA SER A 71 50.24 -38.21 5.46
C SER A 71 49.81 -39.69 5.52
N GLU A 72 50.21 -40.38 6.58
CA GLU A 72 49.38 -41.45 7.13
C GLU A 72 48.44 -40.77 8.12
N THR A 73 47.14 -40.94 7.92
CA THR A 73 46.04 -40.42 8.73
C THR A 73 46.02 -41.04 10.13
N SER A 74 47.06 -40.82 10.92
CA SER A 74 47.00 -40.99 12.37
C SER A 74 46.43 -39.71 12.94
N THR A 75 45.11 -39.67 13.09
CA THR A 75 44.41 -38.60 13.81
C THR A 75 44.91 -38.63 15.26
N ASN A 76 45.95 -37.86 15.56
CA ASN A 76 46.59 -37.86 16.87
C ASN A 76 45.55 -37.58 17.97
N VAL A 77 45.29 -38.58 18.80
CA VAL A 77 44.22 -38.61 19.81
C VAL A 77 44.25 -37.36 20.68
N GLN A 78 45.43 -36.86 21.03
CA GLN A 78 45.55 -35.68 21.88
C GLN A 78 45.25 -34.36 21.17
N ILE A 79 45.46 -34.27 19.85
CA ILE A 79 45.03 -33.09 19.07
C ILE A 79 43.51 -32.98 19.11
N VAL A 80 42.82 -34.11 18.95
CA VAL A 80 41.35 -34.19 19.00
C VAL A 80 40.83 -33.79 20.37
N LEU A 81 41.40 -34.33 21.45
CA LEU A 81 41.00 -33.98 22.82
C LEU A 81 41.25 -32.51 23.18
N LEU A 82 42.31 -31.90 22.66
CA LEU A 82 42.54 -30.45 22.82
C LEU A 82 41.47 -29.62 22.11
N LYS A 83 41.09 -30.01 20.88
CA LYS A 83 40.01 -29.37 20.12
C LYS A 83 38.65 -29.54 20.80
N TRP A 84 38.37 -30.68 21.42
CA TRP A 84 37.12 -30.87 22.18
C TRP A 84 36.96 -29.84 23.30
N ARG A 85 38.05 -29.46 23.96
CA ARG A 85 38.01 -28.43 25.01
C ARG A 85 37.74 -27.04 24.43
N GLU A 86 38.31 -26.73 23.26
CA GLU A 86 38.02 -25.49 22.54
C GLU A 86 36.55 -25.43 22.12
N LEU A 87 36.01 -26.52 21.58
CA LEU A 87 34.60 -26.64 21.18
C LEU A 87 33.65 -26.55 22.38
N LYS A 88 33.99 -27.18 23.51
CA LYS A 88 33.19 -27.09 24.75
C LYS A 88 33.18 -25.68 25.37
N ASN A 89 34.24 -24.91 25.16
CA ASN A 89 34.27 -23.50 25.56
C ASN A 89 33.42 -22.62 24.63
N ALA A 90 33.32 -22.98 23.34
CA ALA A 90 32.49 -22.27 22.36
C ALA A 90 31.00 -22.64 22.47
N ILE A 91 30.70 -23.90 22.83
CA ILE A 91 29.35 -24.45 22.95
C ILE A 91 29.23 -25.10 24.33
N ALA A 92 28.68 -24.37 25.30
CA ALA A 92 28.59 -24.79 26.70
C ALA A 92 27.85 -26.13 26.86
N ASP A 93 26.80 -26.35 26.06
CA ASP A 93 25.91 -27.51 26.16
C ASP A 93 26.41 -28.77 25.42
N ALA A 94 27.54 -28.69 24.71
CA ALA A 94 28.02 -29.81 23.88
C ALA A 94 28.49 -31.02 24.71
N SER A 95 27.88 -32.20 24.58
CA SER A 95 28.30 -33.41 25.29
C SER A 95 29.67 -33.94 24.77
N TYR A 96 30.53 -34.43 25.66
CA TYR A 96 31.79 -35.09 25.28
C TYR A 96 31.55 -36.41 24.55
N ILE A 97 30.44 -37.10 24.82
CA ILE A 97 29.98 -38.26 24.04
C ILE A 97 29.65 -37.85 22.60
N ASP A 98 28.98 -36.71 22.39
CA ASP A 98 28.65 -36.23 21.04
C ASP A 98 29.92 -35.85 20.27
N LEU A 99 30.87 -35.18 20.95
CA LEU A 99 32.19 -34.86 20.40
C LEU A 99 33.00 -36.12 20.06
N LEU A 100 32.86 -37.18 20.85
CA LEU A 100 33.43 -38.49 20.55
C LEU A 100 32.82 -39.05 19.27
N HIS A 101 31.50 -39.11 19.14
CA HIS A 101 30.83 -39.65 17.95
C HIS A 101 31.18 -38.86 16.68
N LEU A 102 31.31 -37.54 16.77
CA LEU A 102 31.76 -36.69 15.67
C LEU A 102 33.20 -37.01 15.22
N SER A 103 34.05 -37.43 16.16
CA SER A 103 35.44 -37.80 15.87
C SER A 103 35.61 -39.27 15.45
N SER A 104 34.63 -40.13 15.73
CA SER A 104 34.68 -41.58 15.54
C SER A 104 33.68 -42.05 14.49
N VAL A 105 33.65 -41.41 13.33
CA VAL A 105 32.69 -41.65 12.23
C VAL A 105 32.69 -43.10 11.74
N HIS A 106 33.77 -43.86 11.97
CA HIS A 106 33.91 -45.24 11.49
C HIS A 106 33.82 -46.30 12.60
N SER A 107 33.38 -45.94 13.81
CA SER A 107 33.24 -46.92 14.90
C SER A 107 32.00 -47.80 14.70
N PRO A 108 32.10 -49.14 14.85
CA PRO A 108 30.94 -50.05 14.73
C PRO A 108 29.99 -49.97 15.93
N PHE A 109 30.35 -49.22 16.96
CA PHE A 109 29.57 -49.00 18.17
C PHE A 109 29.38 -47.51 18.44
N SER A 110 28.22 -47.18 18.99
CA SER A 110 27.93 -45.88 19.59
C SER A 110 27.90 -46.03 21.12
N ILE A 111 28.05 -44.92 21.83
CA ILE A 111 27.87 -44.87 23.28
C ILE A 111 26.49 -44.24 23.52
N LYS A 112 25.71 -44.81 24.43
CA LYS A 112 24.38 -44.30 24.75
C LYS A 112 24.45 -42.80 25.14
N PRO A 113 23.62 -41.94 24.55
CA PRO A 113 23.56 -40.54 24.96
C PRO A 113 23.13 -40.45 26.43
N GLY A 114 23.74 -39.54 27.20
CA GLY A 114 23.43 -39.34 28.62
C GLY A 114 24.13 -40.27 29.61
N THR A 115 25.08 -41.09 29.16
CA THR A 115 25.87 -41.96 30.06
C THR A 115 26.85 -41.14 30.92
N GLN A 116 26.41 -40.70 32.10
CA GLN A 116 27.16 -39.79 32.97
C GLN A 116 28.57 -40.28 33.31
N ARG A 117 28.74 -41.58 33.55
CA ARG A 117 30.05 -42.18 33.88
C ARG A 117 31.06 -41.96 32.76
N VAL A 118 30.67 -42.27 31.52
CA VAL A 118 31.55 -42.14 30.34
C VAL A 118 31.84 -40.68 30.07
N GLU A 119 30.83 -39.82 30.16
CA GLU A 119 30.95 -38.37 30.02
C GLU A 119 31.99 -37.79 31.01
N GLU A 120 31.93 -38.20 32.27
CA GLU A 120 32.84 -37.75 33.32
C GLU A 120 34.26 -38.32 33.15
N CYS A 121 34.38 -39.56 32.69
CA CYS A 121 35.65 -40.15 32.28
C CYS A 121 36.31 -39.35 31.14
N LEU A 122 35.55 -39.04 30.08
CA LEU A 122 36.04 -38.26 28.94
C LEU A 122 36.44 -36.84 29.36
N ARG A 123 35.62 -36.17 30.18
CA ARG A 123 35.93 -34.85 30.76
C ARG A 123 37.25 -34.87 31.53
N THR A 124 37.46 -35.89 32.35
CA THR A 124 38.69 -36.05 33.15
C THR A 124 39.91 -36.24 32.26
N VAL A 125 39.79 -37.07 31.21
CA VAL A 125 40.86 -37.30 30.24
C VAL A 125 41.20 -36.02 29.47
N VAL A 126 40.21 -35.30 28.95
CA VAL A 126 40.39 -34.02 28.25
C VAL A 126 41.08 -32.99 29.14
N THR A 127 40.63 -32.88 30.40
CA THR A 127 41.20 -31.92 31.37
C THR A 127 42.67 -32.26 31.67
N LYS A 128 42.99 -33.54 31.86
CA LYS A 128 44.34 -34.01 32.12
C LYS A 128 45.26 -33.79 30.92
N VAL A 129 44.79 -34.07 29.70
CA VAL A 129 45.54 -33.81 28.47
C VAL A 129 45.79 -32.32 28.30
N TYR A 130 44.80 -31.46 28.52
CA TYR A 130 45.00 -30.03 28.43
C TYR A 130 46.01 -29.52 29.46
N GLY A 131 45.92 -29.95 30.71
CA GLY A 131 46.86 -29.58 31.77
C GLY A 131 48.30 -30.00 31.44
N GLN A 132 48.49 -31.22 30.93
CA GLN A 132 49.81 -31.75 30.55
C GLN A 132 50.36 -31.12 29.26
N GLY A 133 49.49 -30.66 28.36
CA GLY A 133 49.87 -30.03 27.10
C GLY A 133 50.31 -28.57 27.22
N LYS A 134 50.02 -27.92 28.36
CA LYS A 134 50.29 -26.49 28.58
C LYS A 134 51.80 -26.24 28.66
N GLY A 135 52.30 -25.34 27.81
CA GLY A 135 53.71 -24.92 27.81
C GLY A 135 54.68 -25.87 27.08
N LEU A 136 54.23 -27.02 26.56
CA LEU A 136 55.08 -27.91 25.77
C LEU A 136 55.41 -27.30 24.40
N ARG A 137 56.70 -27.30 24.05
CA ARG A 137 57.23 -26.82 22.76
C ARG A 137 58.21 -27.83 22.15
N GLY A 138 58.43 -27.72 20.83
CA GLY A 138 59.41 -28.52 20.11
C GLY A 138 59.15 -30.04 20.20
N THR A 139 60.21 -30.82 20.30
CA THR A 139 60.18 -32.29 20.28
C THR A 139 59.29 -32.89 21.37
N SER A 140 59.27 -32.30 22.56
CA SER A 140 58.43 -32.74 23.68
C SER A 140 56.93 -32.62 23.37
N ARG A 141 56.53 -31.63 22.56
CA ARG A 141 55.13 -31.50 22.12
C ARG A 141 54.76 -32.60 21.12
N VAL A 142 55.64 -32.91 20.17
CA VAL A 142 55.38 -33.98 19.18
C VAL A 142 55.23 -35.34 19.87
N ILE A 143 56.13 -35.66 20.82
CA ILE A 143 56.05 -36.89 21.60
C ILE A 143 54.75 -36.95 22.43
N PHE A 144 54.34 -35.82 23.00
CA PHE A 144 53.08 -35.72 23.74
C PHE A 144 51.88 -35.99 22.84
N LEU A 145 51.78 -35.33 21.68
CA LEU A 145 50.64 -35.44 20.77
C LEU A 145 50.42 -36.87 20.25
N ASN A 146 51.50 -37.64 20.11
CA ASN A 146 51.46 -39.04 19.67
C ASN A 146 51.15 -40.04 20.80
N LYS A 147 51.02 -39.62 22.06
CA LYS A 147 50.67 -40.53 23.16
C LYS A 147 49.20 -40.91 23.13
N GLU A 148 48.94 -42.22 23.13
CA GLU A 148 47.58 -42.78 23.19
C GLU A 148 46.93 -42.62 24.58
N LYS A 149 45.59 -42.62 24.59
CA LYS A 149 44.75 -42.61 25.80
C LYS A 149 43.65 -43.63 25.61
N SER A 150 43.44 -44.46 26.63
CA SER A 150 42.36 -45.44 26.69
C SER A 150 41.33 -45.04 27.73
N VAL A 151 40.06 -45.34 27.44
CA VAL A 151 38.92 -45.18 28.34
C VAL A 151 38.17 -46.51 28.37
N GLN A 152 37.77 -46.94 29.56
CA GLN A 152 37.00 -48.16 29.74
C GLN A 152 35.51 -47.87 29.59
N VAL A 153 34.85 -48.56 28.68
CA VAL A 153 33.41 -48.48 28.43
C VAL A 153 32.79 -49.85 28.70
N TYR A 154 31.66 -49.87 29.40
CA TYR A 154 30.94 -51.12 29.67
C TYR A 154 30.03 -51.50 28.52
N HIS A 155 29.80 -52.80 28.34
CA HIS A 155 28.98 -53.31 27.24
C HIS A 155 27.53 -52.78 27.26
N HIS A 156 26.95 -52.54 28.45
CA HIS A 156 25.57 -52.02 28.56
C HIS A 156 25.45 -50.52 28.21
N GLU A 157 26.57 -49.81 28.16
CA GLU A 157 26.67 -48.39 27.79
C GLU A 157 26.83 -48.22 26.26
N LEU A 158 27.00 -49.32 25.53
CA LEU A 158 27.13 -49.33 24.08
C LEU A 158 25.76 -49.50 23.41
N GLU A 159 25.59 -48.81 22.29
CA GLU A 159 24.54 -49.01 21.31
C GLU A 159 25.14 -49.56 20.02
N HIS A 160 24.44 -50.50 19.38
CA HIS A 160 24.90 -51.06 18.12
C HIS A 160 24.73 -50.00 17.02
N GLY A 161 25.83 -49.63 16.33
CA GLY A 161 25.85 -48.50 15.40
C GLY A 161 24.77 -48.57 14.32
N ASN A 162 24.41 -49.78 13.87
CA ASN A 162 23.36 -50.00 12.89
C ASN A 162 21.97 -49.51 13.34
N SER A 163 21.63 -49.61 14.63
CA SER A 163 20.32 -49.18 15.14
C SER A 163 20.18 -47.65 15.14
N VAL A 164 21.23 -46.95 15.55
CA VAL A 164 21.26 -45.47 15.57
C VAL A 164 21.26 -44.90 14.15
N ILE A 165 22.03 -45.50 13.24
CA ILE A 165 22.07 -45.10 11.83
C ILE A 165 20.70 -45.31 11.19
N LYS A 166 20.02 -46.44 11.48
CA LYS A 166 18.69 -46.73 10.95
C LYS A 166 17.65 -45.70 11.38
N ASN A 167 17.58 -45.38 12.68
CA ASN A 167 16.63 -44.39 13.19
C ASN A 167 16.88 -42.98 12.62
N ARG A 168 18.16 -42.60 12.43
CA ARG A 168 18.51 -41.32 11.80
C ARG A 168 18.12 -41.27 10.32
N LEU A 169 18.25 -42.40 9.63
CA LEU A 169 17.88 -42.52 8.22
C LEU A 169 16.36 -42.42 8.06
N GLU A 170 15.59 -43.13 8.90
CA GLU A 170 14.12 -43.06 8.93
C GLU A 170 13.64 -41.61 9.17
N LYS A 171 14.20 -40.92 10.17
CA LYS A 171 13.86 -39.52 10.45
C LYS A 171 14.19 -38.59 9.27
N CYS A 172 15.35 -38.79 8.64
CA CYS A 172 15.78 -37.97 7.50
C CYS A 172 14.91 -38.22 6.25
N GLU A 173 14.39 -39.45 6.07
CA GLU A 173 13.46 -39.77 4.99
C GLU A 173 12.08 -39.14 5.20
N GLU A 174 11.61 -39.09 6.46
CA GLU A 174 10.37 -38.42 6.83
C GLU A 174 10.45 -36.91 6.59
N GLU A 175 11.49 -36.25 7.10
CA GLU A 175 11.74 -34.82 6.85
C GLU A 175 11.83 -34.50 5.35
N LYS A 176 12.46 -35.38 4.56
CA LYS A 176 12.53 -35.24 3.10
C LYS A 176 11.16 -35.36 2.43
N LYS A 177 10.28 -36.22 2.96
CA LYS A 177 8.93 -36.40 2.43
C LYS A 177 8.08 -35.17 2.72
N ASP A 178 8.18 -34.62 3.93
CA ASP A 178 7.45 -33.44 4.36
C ASP A 178 7.86 -32.20 3.54
N LEU A 179 9.18 -31.97 3.41
CA LEU A 179 9.69 -30.86 2.58
C LEU A 179 9.27 -30.98 1.11
N LYS A 180 9.16 -32.20 0.57
CA LYS A 180 8.64 -32.40 -0.79
C LYS A 180 7.15 -32.05 -0.89
N GLY A 181 6.37 -32.32 0.14
CA GLY A 181 4.96 -31.91 0.22
C GLY A 181 4.84 -30.39 0.21
N GLU A 182 5.60 -29.70 1.07
CA GLU A 182 5.61 -28.24 1.14
C GLU A 182 6.01 -27.60 -0.19
N ILE A 183 7.03 -28.15 -0.88
CA ILE A 183 7.43 -27.65 -2.20
C ILE A 183 6.30 -27.79 -3.22
N GLN A 184 5.59 -28.92 -3.23
CA GLN A 184 4.46 -29.13 -4.15
C GLN A 184 3.30 -28.17 -3.87
N GLU A 185 2.96 -27.93 -2.60
CA GLU A 185 1.93 -26.96 -2.22
C GLU A 185 2.32 -25.54 -2.64
N LEU A 186 3.59 -25.16 -2.46
CA LEU A 186 4.11 -23.86 -2.91
C LEU A 186 4.09 -23.73 -4.43
N GLU A 187 4.42 -24.78 -5.18
CA GLU A 187 4.35 -24.79 -6.64
C GLU A 187 2.91 -24.57 -7.13
N ILE A 188 1.92 -25.23 -6.51
CA ILE A 188 0.50 -25.04 -6.82
C ILE A 188 0.10 -23.59 -6.56
N ARG A 189 0.42 -23.05 -5.38
CA ARG A 189 0.09 -21.67 -5.01
C ARG A 189 0.74 -20.63 -5.94
N CYS A 190 1.98 -20.87 -6.35
CA CYS A 190 2.66 -20.02 -7.33
C CYS A 190 1.92 -20.04 -8.67
N GLY A 191 1.41 -21.20 -9.12
CA GLY A 191 0.59 -21.30 -10.31
C GLY A 191 -0.72 -20.50 -10.22
N GLU A 192 -1.43 -20.62 -9.09
CA GLU A 192 -2.66 -19.86 -8.84
C GLU A 192 -2.41 -18.34 -8.85
N LEU A 193 -1.36 -17.88 -8.18
CA LEU A 193 -0.99 -16.46 -8.15
C LEU A 193 -0.60 -15.92 -9.54
N LEU A 194 0.08 -16.73 -10.36
CA LEU A 194 0.40 -16.33 -11.74
C LEU A 194 -0.88 -16.16 -12.57
N GLN A 195 -1.84 -17.06 -12.44
CA GLN A 195 -3.13 -16.95 -13.14
C GLN A 195 -3.93 -15.72 -12.68
N GLU A 196 -3.90 -15.40 -11.37
CA GLU A 196 -4.51 -14.18 -10.84
C GLU A 196 -3.85 -12.92 -11.41
N LEU A 197 -2.52 -12.89 -11.49
CA LEU A 197 -1.78 -11.77 -12.06
C LEU A 197 -2.11 -11.56 -13.54
N GLU A 198 -2.13 -12.62 -14.35
CA GLU A 198 -2.54 -12.54 -15.75
C GLU A 198 -3.96 -11.97 -15.89
N SER A 199 -4.90 -12.45 -15.08
CA SER A 199 -6.28 -11.93 -15.08
C SER A 199 -6.39 -10.46 -14.66
N ALA A 200 -5.49 -9.99 -13.79
CA ALA A 200 -5.43 -8.60 -13.38
C ALA A 200 -4.84 -7.72 -14.48
N GLU A 201 -3.81 -8.21 -15.18
CA GLU A 201 -3.19 -7.53 -16.32
C GLU A 201 -4.20 -7.29 -17.44
N TYR A 202 -4.98 -8.32 -17.83
CA TYR A 202 -6.05 -8.15 -18.81
C TYR A 202 -7.07 -7.07 -18.40
N ARG A 203 -7.49 -7.06 -17.13
CA ARG A 203 -8.42 -6.04 -16.63
C ARG A 203 -7.83 -4.63 -16.63
N MET A 204 -6.54 -4.48 -16.32
CA MET A 204 -5.87 -3.18 -16.38
C MET A 204 -5.80 -2.68 -17.82
N GLN A 205 -5.46 -3.55 -18.78
CA GLN A 205 -5.41 -3.19 -20.18
C GLN A 205 -6.79 -2.74 -20.71
N ASP A 206 -7.87 -3.41 -20.32
CA ASP A 206 -9.22 -3.00 -20.67
C ASP A 206 -9.56 -1.60 -20.11
N LEU A 207 -9.23 -1.36 -18.83
CA LEU A 207 -9.45 -0.05 -18.19
C LEU A 207 -8.60 1.06 -18.81
N GLU A 208 -7.36 0.77 -19.19
CA GLU A 208 -6.49 1.71 -19.91
C GLU A 208 -7.11 2.10 -21.26
N ASN A 209 -7.60 1.11 -22.02
CA ASN A 209 -8.28 1.36 -23.29
C ASN A 209 -9.56 2.21 -23.11
N GLU A 210 -10.34 1.98 -22.05
CA GLU A 210 -11.52 2.79 -21.72
C GLU A 210 -11.14 4.22 -21.33
N SER A 211 -10.09 4.37 -20.51
CA SER A 211 -9.56 5.68 -20.12
C SER A 211 -9.06 6.48 -21.33
N GLU A 212 -8.34 5.84 -22.25
CA GLU A 212 -7.88 6.49 -23.49
C GLU A 212 -9.04 6.98 -24.36
N LYS A 213 -10.09 6.17 -24.50
CA LYS A 213 -11.32 6.58 -25.21
C LYS A 213 -11.96 7.79 -24.55
N ALA A 214 -12.12 7.77 -23.22
CA ALA A 214 -12.70 8.89 -22.49
C ALA A 214 -11.85 10.17 -22.60
N VAL A 215 -10.52 10.05 -22.59
CA VAL A 215 -9.61 11.19 -22.82
C VAL A 215 -9.78 11.75 -24.23
N GLN A 216 -9.91 10.88 -25.23
CA GLN A 216 -10.11 11.31 -26.61
C GLN A 216 -11.48 12.00 -26.81
N GLU A 217 -12.54 11.46 -26.21
CA GLU A 217 -13.88 12.08 -26.22
C GLU A 217 -13.86 13.45 -25.53
N ASN A 218 -13.22 13.55 -24.35
CA ASN A 218 -13.08 14.83 -23.65
C ASN A 218 -12.30 15.85 -24.47
N LYS A 219 -11.26 15.42 -25.20
CA LYS A 219 -10.52 16.29 -26.11
C LYS A 219 -11.41 16.81 -27.23
N GLN A 220 -12.20 15.94 -27.87
CA GLN A 220 -13.15 16.36 -28.90
C GLN A 220 -14.21 17.32 -28.37
N LEU A 221 -14.72 17.10 -27.16
CA LEU A 221 -15.66 18.00 -26.50
C LEU A 221 -15.02 19.35 -26.19
N SER A 222 -13.77 19.37 -25.73
CA SER A 222 -13.02 20.61 -25.50
C SER A 222 -12.84 21.39 -26.78
N GLU A 223 -12.39 20.74 -27.86
CA GLU A 223 -12.24 21.37 -29.18
C GLU A 223 -13.59 21.90 -29.71
N TYR A 224 -14.68 21.20 -29.44
CA TYR A 224 -16.03 21.67 -29.79
C TYR A 224 -16.47 22.88 -28.96
N LEU A 225 -16.14 22.92 -27.66
CA LEU A 225 -16.38 24.10 -26.82
C LEU A 225 -15.57 25.30 -27.32
N ASP A 226 -14.30 25.12 -27.65
CA ASP A 226 -13.45 26.17 -28.22
C ASP A 226 -14.05 26.69 -29.54
N PHE A 227 -14.50 25.78 -30.42
CA PHE A 227 -15.19 26.14 -31.65
C PHE A 227 -16.49 26.92 -31.40
N LEU A 228 -17.31 26.49 -30.43
CA LEU A 228 -18.53 27.20 -30.07
C LEU A 228 -18.21 28.58 -29.48
N GLU A 229 -17.14 28.71 -28.70
CA GLU A 229 -16.67 29.98 -28.19
C GLU A 229 -16.27 30.90 -29.36
N ASP A 230 -15.45 30.42 -30.29
CA ASP A 230 -14.98 31.18 -31.44
C ASP A 230 -16.10 31.54 -32.45
N VAL A 231 -17.07 30.65 -32.67
CA VAL A 231 -18.12 30.81 -33.70
C VAL A 231 -19.40 31.45 -33.14
N MET A 232 -19.81 31.11 -31.91
CA MET A 232 -21.00 31.71 -31.29
C MET A 232 -20.69 33.02 -30.57
N ILE A 233 -19.51 33.16 -29.95
CA ILE A 233 -19.03 34.45 -29.46
C ILE A 233 -18.31 35.14 -30.61
N CYS A 234 -19.10 35.59 -31.60
CA CYS A 234 -18.63 36.54 -32.58
C CYS A 234 -17.85 37.65 -31.84
N THR A 235 -16.54 37.72 -32.07
CA THR A 235 -15.62 38.70 -31.46
C THR A 235 -16.05 40.15 -31.79
N ASN A 236 -16.80 40.33 -32.88
CA ASN A 236 -17.48 41.58 -33.26
C ASN A 236 -18.89 41.77 -32.66
N CYS A 237 -19.39 40.80 -31.90
CA CYS A 237 -20.74 40.76 -31.30
C CYS A 237 -20.72 40.66 -29.77
N SER A 238 -19.53 40.68 -29.15
CA SER A 238 -19.37 40.98 -27.71
C SER A 238 -20.20 42.20 -27.30
N GLU A 239 -20.36 43.19 -28.19
CA GLU A 239 -21.23 44.34 -27.97
C GLU A 239 -22.74 44.04 -27.99
N LYS A 240 -23.20 43.03 -28.74
CA LYS A 240 -24.62 42.63 -28.84
C LYS A 240 -25.06 41.70 -27.70
N LEU A 241 -24.11 41.05 -27.03
CA LEU A 241 -24.34 40.26 -25.81
C LEU A 241 -24.20 41.09 -24.53
N LYS A 242 -23.81 42.37 -24.63
CA LYS A 242 -23.84 43.29 -23.49
C LYS A 242 -25.28 43.37 -22.99
N ASN A 243 -25.49 43.09 -21.70
CA ASN A 243 -26.76 43.33 -21.06
C ASN A 243 -27.08 44.85 -21.13
N HIS A 244 -27.99 45.21 -22.03
CA HIS A 244 -28.53 46.56 -22.22
C HIS A 244 -29.73 46.85 -21.29
N GLY A 245 -30.09 45.88 -20.43
CA GLY A 245 -31.09 46.08 -19.40
C GLY A 245 -30.65 47.09 -18.36
N ARG A 246 -31.62 47.70 -17.67
CA ARG A 246 -31.34 48.54 -16.51
C ARG A 246 -30.68 47.72 -15.40
N PRO A 247 -29.70 48.30 -14.68
CA PRO A 247 -29.12 47.69 -13.49
C PRO A 247 -30.19 47.23 -12.49
N ILE A 248 -29.90 46.16 -11.73
CA ILE A 248 -30.86 45.59 -10.76
C ILE A 248 -31.25 46.61 -9.68
N HIS A 249 -30.38 47.56 -9.38
CA HIS A 249 -30.62 48.61 -8.40
C HIS A 249 -31.49 49.77 -8.92
N GLU A 250 -31.68 49.90 -10.25
CA GLU A 250 -32.52 50.94 -10.87
C GLU A 250 -33.96 50.47 -11.14
N VAL A 251 -34.22 49.16 -11.01
CA VAL A 251 -35.56 48.60 -11.21
C VAL A 251 -36.33 48.53 -9.89
N SER A 252 -37.67 48.54 -9.98
CA SER A 252 -38.54 48.41 -8.81
C SER A 252 -38.22 47.13 -8.02
N LYS A 253 -38.38 47.15 -6.68
CA LYS A 253 -38.05 46.01 -5.79
C LYS A 253 -38.62 44.66 -6.29
N ARG A 254 -39.83 44.66 -6.85
CA ARG A 254 -40.47 43.45 -7.39
C ARG A 254 -39.79 42.92 -8.66
N GLN A 255 -39.37 43.80 -9.56
CA GLN A 255 -38.65 43.42 -10.79
C GLN A 255 -37.23 42.96 -10.47
N GLY A 256 -36.54 43.66 -9.57
CA GLY A 256 -35.22 43.26 -9.07
C GLY A 256 -35.26 41.86 -8.46
N ASN A 257 -36.20 41.59 -7.54
CA ASN A 257 -36.35 40.27 -6.91
C ASN A 257 -36.65 39.15 -7.91
N ARG A 258 -37.43 39.43 -8.97
CA ARG A 258 -37.67 38.46 -10.05
C ARG A 258 -36.38 38.12 -10.80
N LYS A 259 -35.58 39.13 -11.15
CA LYS A 259 -34.32 38.93 -11.86
C LYS A 259 -33.30 38.19 -11.00
N ILE A 260 -33.18 38.56 -9.72
CA ILE A 260 -32.33 37.86 -8.75
C ILE A 260 -32.75 36.38 -8.64
N LYS A 261 -34.05 36.08 -8.56
CA LYS A 261 -34.55 34.70 -8.51
C LYS A 261 -34.23 33.90 -9.78
N GLU A 262 -34.33 34.53 -10.94
CA GLU A 262 -33.97 33.92 -12.23
C GLU A 262 -32.48 33.58 -12.28
N VAL A 263 -31.61 34.54 -11.94
CA VAL A 263 -30.16 34.32 -11.86
C VAL A 263 -29.85 33.21 -10.85
N LYS A 264 -30.51 33.23 -9.68
CA LYS A 264 -30.35 32.20 -8.65
C LYS A 264 -30.69 30.80 -9.19
N THR A 265 -31.81 30.69 -9.91
CA THR A 265 -32.28 29.42 -10.48
C THR A 265 -31.34 28.90 -11.58
N ASN A 266 -30.83 29.79 -12.43
CA ASN A 266 -29.94 29.41 -13.52
C ASN A 266 -28.57 28.96 -13.00
N ALA A 267 -28.00 29.65 -12.01
CA ALA A 267 -26.77 29.23 -11.36
C ALA A 267 -26.93 27.88 -10.63
N ALA A 268 -28.06 27.63 -9.96
CA ALA A 268 -28.34 26.30 -9.39
C ALA A 268 -28.38 25.19 -10.44
N LYS A 269 -28.98 25.43 -11.61
CA LYS A 269 -29.03 24.45 -12.70
C LYS A 269 -27.65 24.20 -13.31
N ALA A 270 -26.88 25.26 -13.56
CA ALA A 270 -25.55 25.15 -14.15
C ALA A 270 -24.56 24.45 -13.22
N LEU A 271 -24.73 24.61 -11.91
CA LEU A 271 -23.85 24.05 -10.88
C LEU A 271 -24.41 22.78 -10.23
N TRP A 272 -25.51 22.22 -10.76
CA TRP A 272 -26.15 21.03 -10.19
C TRP A 272 -25.21 19.81 -10.16
N PHE A 273 -24.30 19.70 -11.13
CA PHE A 273 -23.33 18.60 -11.21
C PHE A 273 -22.31 18.61 -10.05
N LEU A 274 -22.12 19.73 -9.34
CA LEU A 274 -21.17 19.80 -8.23
C LEU A 274 -21.52 18.82 -7.10
N GLU A 275 -22.80 18.55 -6.89
CA GLU A 275 -23.27 17.59 -5.88
C GLU A 275 -22.78 16.17 -6.18
N SER A 276 -22.65 15.77 -7.45
CA SER A 276 -22.11 14.44 -7.79
C SER A 276 -20.61 14.29 -7.50
N PHE A 277 -19.90 15.41 -7.34
CA PHE A 277 -18.50 15.44 -6.92
C PHE A 277 -18.35 15.69 -5.40
N GLY A 278 -19.46 15.71 -4.64
CA GLY A 278 -19.47 15.96 -3.20
C GLY A 278 -19.27 17.43 -2.82
N LEU A 279 -19.44 18.36 -3.76
CA LEU A 279 -19.34 19.80 -3.53
C LEU A 279 -20.74 20.40 -3.37
N THR A 280 -20.93 21.23 -2.35
CA THR A 280 -22.20 21.95 -2.10
C THR A 280 -22.03 23.42 -2.41
N LEU A 281 -23.05 24.02 -3.04
CA LEU A 281 -23.04 25.43 -3.39
C LEU A 281 -23.54 26.26 -2.19
N ASP A 282 -22.64 27.00 -1.55
CA ASP A 282 -23.01 27.85 -0.40
C ASP A 282 -23.53 29.22 -0.82
N SER A 283 -22.79 29.95 -1.67
CA SER A 283 -23.21 31.28 -2.13
C SER A 283 -22.60 31.65 -3.48
N VAL A 284 -23.31 32.50 -4.25
CA VAL A 284 -22.80 33.10 -5.49
C VAL A 284 -22.87 34.61 -5.37
N LYS A 285 -21.71 35.27 -5.42
CA LYS A 285 -21.61 36.74 -5.35
C LYS A 285 -21.55 37.32 -6.75
N VAL A 286 -22.51 38.17 -7.08
CA VAL A 286 -22.60 38.85 -8.38
C VAL A 286 -22.30 40.33 -8.19
N THR A 287 -21.28 40.82 -8.88
CA THR A 287 -20.92 42.25 -8.92
C THR A 287 -21.65 42.95 -10.08
N ASP A 288 -22.39 44.01 -9.77
CA ASP A 288 -22.95 44.92 -10.78
C ASP A 288 -21.86 45.85 -11.36
N LYS A 289 -22.16 46.56 -12.45
CA LYS A 289 -21.23 47.49 -13.14
C LYS A 289 -20.70 48.59 -12.22
N ASP A 290 -21.44 48.96 -11.19
CA ASP A 290 -21.05 49.97 -10.19
C ASP A 290 -20.30 49.39 -8.97
N GLY A 291 -19.87 48.12 -9.04
CA GLY A 291 -19.13 47.45 -7.97
C GLY A 291 -19.99 46.99 -6.79
N LYS A 292 -21.32 47.14 -6.87
CA LYS A 292 -22.24 46.67 -5.84
C LYS A 292 -22.38 45.15 -5.91
N ILE A 293 -22.07 44.48 -4.80
CA ILE A 293 -22.14 43.02 -4.67
C ILE A 293 -23.55 42.61 -4.24
N THR A 294 -24.19 41.73 -5.01
CA THR A 294 -25.42 41.04 -4.64
C THR A 294 -25.07 39.60 -4.28
N ASP A 295 -25.40 39.19 -3.06
CA ASP A 295 -25.16 37.82 -2.59
C ASP A 295 -26.37 36.93 -2.89
N LEU A 296 -26.14 35.83 -3.60
CA LEU A 296 -27.11 34.78 -3.88
C LEU A 296 -26.80 33.62 -2.95
N ASP A 297 -27.40 33.63 -1.77
CA ASP A 297 -27.21 32.59 -0.77
C ASP A 297 -27.96 31.31 -1.16
N TYR A 298 -27.27 30.18 -1.19
CA TYR A 298 -27.79 28.83 -1.46
C TYR A 298 -27.69 27.91 -0.24
N GLY A 299 -27.08 28.40 0.84
CA GLY A 299 -26.93 27.66 2.09
C GLY A 299 -28.27 27.15 2.58
N THR A 300 -28.24 25.94 3.17
CA THR A 300 -29.31 25.38 3.99
C THR A 300 -29.38 26.06 5.37
N ASP A 301 -28.77 27.24 5.51
CA ASP A 301 -28.94 28.06 6.69
C ASP A 301 -30.35 28.61 6.73
N ASP A 302 -30.96 28.40 7.89
CA ASP A 302 -32.36 28.56 8.30
C ASP A 302 -32.91 30.00 8.24
N ARG A 303 -32.44 30.82 7.29
CA ARG A 303 -32.82 32.23 7.10
C ARG A 303 -33.67 32.48 5.86
N CYS A 304 -33.90 31.46 5.03
CA CYS A 304 -34.83 31.53 3.90
C CYS A 304 -35.88 30.40 3.89
N SER A 305 -36.07 29.74 5.04
CA SER A 305 -37.34 29.12 5.37
C SER A 305 -38.38 30.25 5.39
N LYS A 306 -39.41 30.22 4.55
CA LYS A 306 -40.62 31.05 4.78
C LYS A 306 -40.94 30.90 6.27
N ALA A 307 -40.93 32.00 7.04
CA ALA A 307 -41.06 31.93 8.50
C ALA A 307 -42.26 31.04 8.86
N SER A 308 -42.01 29.79 9.23
CA SER A 308 -43.07 28.85 9.59
C SER A 308 -43.67 29.33 10.90
N PHE A 309 -44.96 29.15 11.12
CA PHE A 309 -45.58 29.46 12.42
C PHE A 309 -44.79 28.88 13.59
N HIS A 310 -44.25 27.65 13.44
CA HIS A 310 -43.44 26.97 14.45
C HIS A 310 -42.03 27.54 14.66
N ASN A 311 -41.53 28.33 13.71
CA ASN A 311 -40.19 28.94 13.77
C ASN A 311 -40.24 30.36 14.35
N LEU A 312 -41.43 30.85 14.73
CA LEU A 312 -41.59 32.14 15.41
C LEU A 312 -41.18 32.02 16.89
N SER A 313 -40.72 33.12 17.48
CA SER A 313 -40.56 33.22 18.94
C SER A 313 -41.90 32.97 19.64
N GLN A 314 -41.87 32.59 20.92
CA GLN A 314 -43.10 32.34 21.69
C GLN A 314 -44.05 33.55 21.64
N GLU A 315 -43.50 34.77 21.78
CA GLU A 315 -44.26 36.02 21.66
C GLU A 315 -44.89 36.20 20.26
N GLY A 316 -44.19 35.81 19.19
CA GLY A 316 -44.71 35.84 17.83
C GLY A 316 -45.83 34.82 17.60
N GLN A 317 -45.71 33.62 18.18
CA GLN A 317 -46.76 32.59 18.13
C GLN A 317 -48.02 33.02 18.90
N ASP A 318 -47.83 33.64 20.07
CA ASP A 318 -48.92 34.15 20.91
C ASP A 318 -49.65 35.30 20.23
N THR A 319 -48.91 36.18 19.53
CA THR A 319 -49.47 37.28 18.73
C THR A 319 -50.32 36.75 17.57
N VAL A 320 -49.81 35.79 16.80
CA VAL A 320 -50.54 35.16 15.68
C VAL A 320 -51.77 34.40 16.18
N SER A 321 -51.67 33.69 17.30
CA SER A 321 -52.79 32.96 17.91
C SER A 321 -53.87 33.90 18.46
N SER A 322 -53.47 34.99 19.13
CA SER A 322 -54.39 36.03 19.62
C SER A 322 -55.12 36.71 18.47
N LEU A 323 -54.40 36.97 17.37
CA LEU A 323 -54.99 37.58 16.18
C LEU A 323 -55.97 36.63 15.47
N LEU A 324 -55.64 35.34 15.38
CA LEU A 324 -56.57 34.32 14.87
C LEU A 324 -57.84 34.25 15.74
N TYR A 325 -57.70 34.29 17.06
CA TYR A 325 -58.83 34.32 17.99
C TYR A 325 -59.72 35.56 17.78
N ILE A 326 -59.12 36.74 17.61
CA ILE A 326 -59.83 37.98 17.28
C ILE A 326 -60.54 37.83 15.93
N MET A 327 -59.86 37.33 14.91
CA MET A 327 -60.46 37.11 13.59
C MET A 327 -61.67 36.18 13.66
N ASP A 328 -61.60 35.09 14.41
CA ASP A 328 -62.72 34.15 14.55
C ASP A 328 -63.89 34.77 15.35
N ASN A 329 -63.60 35.52 16.43
CA ASN A 329 -64.61 36.23 17.22
C ASN A 329 -65.38 37.30 16.43
N PHE A 330 -64.70 37.98 15.50
CA PHE A 330 -65.30 39.01 14.65
C PHE A 330 -65.68 38.50 13.25
N CYS A 331 -65.61 37.18 13.02
CA CYS A 331 -65.92 36.52 11.74
C CYS A 331 -65.16 37.11 10.53
N VAL A 332 -63.91 37.51 10.73
CA VAL A 332 -63.04 38.05 9.68
C VAL A 332 -62.44 36.90 8.87
N GLY A 333 -62.84 36.83 7.59
CA GLY A 333 -62.29 35.85 6.65
C GLY A 333 -60.83 36.11 6.28
N ASP A 334 -60.13 35.05 5.86
CA ASP A 334 -58.71 35.12 5.45
C ASP A 334 -58.45 36.10 4.30
N ALA A 335 -59.43 36.28 3.41
CA ALA A 335 -59.32 37.22 2.30
C ALA A 335 -59.29 38.67 2.80
N ALA A 336 -60.19 39.01 3.72
CA ALA A 336 -60.25 40.35 4.33
C ALA A 336 -58.98 40.65 5.13
N TYR A 337 -58.51 39.69 5.93
CA TYR A 337 -57.26 39.87 6.68
C TYR A 337 -56.04 39.98 5.76
N HIS A 338 -56.00 39.26 4.64
CA HIS A 338 -54.90 39.36 3.68
C HIS A 338 -54.76 40.78 3.15
N GLU A 339 -55.86 41.44 2.79
CA GLU A 339 -55.85 42.83 2.32
C GLU A 339 -55.33 43.79 3.40
N VAL A 340 -55.80 43.65 4.64
CA VAL A 340 -55.33 44.45 5.78
C VAL A 340 -53.83 44.25 6.04
N SER A 341 -53.34 43.00 5.97
CA SER A 341 -51.92 42.66 6.16
C SER A 341 -50.98 43.15 5.06
N MET A 342 -51.54 43.62 3.93
CA MET A 342 -50.78 44.26 2.85
C MET A 342 -50.64 45.77 3.05
N ILE A 343 -51.51 46.37 3.88
CA ILE A 343 -51.56 47.81 4.13
C ILE A 343 -50.79 48.16 5.41
N VAL A 344 -50.82 47.28 6.41
CA VAL A 344 -50.13 47.46 7.70
C VAL A 344 -48.81 46.71 7.70
N ASP A 345 -47.68 47.44 7.75
CA ASP A 345 -46.34 46.86 7.63
C ASP A 345 -45.95 45.92 8.79
N ASP A 346 -46.46 46.19 10.00
CA ASP A 346 -46.15 45.41 11.22
C ASP A 346 -47.13 44.25 11.50
N ALA A 347 -48.13 44.03 10.62
CA ALA A 347 -49.11 42.98 10.82
C ALA A 347 -48.54 41.59 10.44
N PRO A 348 -48.87 40.52 11.21
CA PRO A 348 -48.49 39.17 10.84
C PRO A 348 -49.00 38.79 9.44
N ARG A 349 -48.15 38.15 8.64
CA ARG A 349 -48.51 37.77 7.27
C ARG A 349 -49.63 36.74 7.28
N SER A 350 -50.59 36.87 6.35
CA SER A 350 -51.79 36.01 6.28
C SER A 350 -51.51 34.51 6.15
N TYR A 351 -50.34 34.12 5.62
CA TYR A 351 -49.97 32.70 5.56
C TYR A 351 -49.68 32.08 6.94
N LEU A 352 -49.24 32.89 7.93
CA LEU A 352 -49.01 32.44 9.30
C LEU A 352 -50.33 32.11 10.01
N ILE A 353 -51.34 32.96 9.81
CA ILE A 353 -52.70 32.76 10.35
C ILE A 353 -53.32 31.47 9.77
N LYS A 354 -53.18 31.27 8.45
CA LYS A 354 -53.65 30.04 7.78
C LYS A 354 -52.96 28.78 8.30
N GLN A 355 -51.66 28.85 8.56
CA GLN A 355 -50.89 27.74 9.11
C GLN A 355 -51.34 27.41 10.54
N CYS A 356 -51.42 28.41 11.41
CA CYS A 356 -51.92 28.28 12.77
C CYS A 356 -53.33 27.66 12.82
N ARG A 357 -54.26 28.15 11.99
CA ARG A 357 -55.63 27.59 11.89
C ARG A 357 -55.63 26.14 11.40
N SER A 358 -54.79 25.79 10.42
CA SER A 358 -54.66 24.42 9.92
C SER A 358 -54.14 23.47 11.01
N ASP A 359 -53.15 23.91 11.78
CA ASP A 359 -52.57 23.12 12.86
C ASP A 359 -53.55 22.91 14.01
N LEU A 360 -54.33 23.93 14.37
CA LEU A 360 -55.43 23.79 15.34
C LEU A 360 -56.51 22.82 14.82
N ASN A 361 -56.88 22.92 13.54
CA ASN A 361 -57.87 22.02 12.94
C ASN A 361 -57.41 20.56 12.86
N LYS A 362 -56.10 20.28 12.82
CA LYS A 362 -55.59 18.89 12.88
C LYS A 362 -55.86 18.21 14.23
N ILE A 363 -56.02 18.99 15.30
CA ILE A 363 -56.30 18.47 16.65
C ILE A 363 -57.77 18.01 16.76
N PHE A 364 -58.66 18.53 15.92
CA PHE A 364 -60.09 18.23 15.97
C PHE A 364 -60.54 17.41 14.75
N HIS A 365 -61.20 16.28 14.99
CA HIS A 365 -61.85 15.52 13.93
C HIS A 365 -63.18 16.19 13.54
N ILE A 366 -63.15 17.09 12.55
CA ILE A 366 -64.36 17.75 12.04
C ILE A 366 -65.05 16.82 11.03
N SER A 367 -66.08 16.09 11.47
CA SER A 367 -66.98 15.35 10.57
C SER A 367 -68.18 16.20 10.19
N LYS A 368 -68.56 16.21 8.91
CA LYS A 368 -69.83 16.81 8.48
C LYS A 368 -70.99 16.16 9.22
N THR A 369 -71.85 16.97 9.82
CA THR A 369 -73.12 16.52 10.40
C THR A 369 -73.93 15.83 9.31
N GLN A 370 -74.31 14.57 9.51
CA GLN A 370 -75.17 13.85 8.55
C GLN A 370 -76.55 14.50 8.55
N GLU A 371 -76.94 15.10 7.42
CA GLU A 371 -78.34 15.48 7.16
C GLU A 371 -79.18 14.21 7.15
N ASN A 372 -79.97 13.99 8.22
CA ASN A 372 -81.06 13.03 8.22
C ASN A 372 -82.20 13.57 7.35
N THR A 373 -82.10 13.38 6.03
CA THR A 373 -83.24 13.49 5.12
C THR A 373 -83.94 12.14 5.08
N GLN A 374 -84.81 11.88 6.06
CA GLN A 374 -85.88 10.90 5.87
C GLN A 374 -87.04 11.61 5.15
N GLU A 375 -87.14 11.43 3.84
CA GLU A 375 -88.40 11.64 3.12
C GLU A 375 -89.36 10.49 3.51
N PRO A 376 -90.57 10.76 4.03
CA PRO A 376 -91.58 9.73 4.15
C PRO A 376 -92.19 9.43 2.77
N LYS A 377 -92.35 8.13 2.51
CA LYS A 377 -92.96 7.53 1.31
C LYS A 377 -94.37 8.02 1.01
#